data_AF-A0A7S3KXE6-F1
#
_entry.id   AF-A0A7S3KXE6-F1
#
_cell.length_a   1.000
_cell.length_b   1.000
_cell.length_c   1.000
_cell.angle_alpha   90.00
_cell.angle_beta   90.00
_cell.angle_gamma   90.00
#
_symmetry.space_group_name_H-M   'P 1'
#
loop_
_entity.id
_entity.type
_entity.pdbx_description
1 polymer ?
#
loop_
_entity_poly.entity_id
_entity_poly.type
_entity_poly.pdbx_seq_one_letter_code
_entity_poly.pdbx_strand_id
1 'polypeptide(L)'
;GSLHKHVEAALKENPNYRLVLVGHSMGGGCAALLGLLWEKDFNPVVYIYGPPCVAPFESPLTHHGQIHSVVLPGDPFCTLSLGHVTELAATVDYLAKHDALRRKICRRSVSSGYAAEIWNVLDENVWSKRRQKQVARQDSADDDAVSSPKLVPPGNVWRLVRQPNTRSHHHKKWRLER
;
A
#
# COMPACT_ATOMS: atom_id res chain seq x y z
N GLY A 1 -1.43 23.22 14.49
CA GLY A 1 -1.91 23.46 13.10
C GLY A 1 -3.38 23.85 13.12
N SER A 2 -3.90 24.46 12.06
CA SER A 2 -5.30 24.92 12.00
C SER A 2 -6.30 23.77 12.23
N LEU A 3 -6.07 22.59 11.66
CA LEU A 3 -6.98 21.44 11.78
C LEU A 3 -7.18 20.97 13.22
N HIS A 4 -6.09 20.83 13.99
CA HIS A 4 -6.13 20.39 15.39
C HIS A 4 -7.04 21.28 16.25
N LYS A 5 -6.93 22.61 16.10
CA LYS A 5 -7.78 23.57 16.82
C LYS A 5 -9.27 23.45 16.46
N HIS A 6 -9.59 23.19 15.19
CA HIS A 6 -10.99 23.03 14.77
C HIS A 6 -11.58 21.72 15.31
N VAL A 7 -10.80 20.65 15.31
CA VAL A 7 -11.21 19.36 15.90
C VAL A 7 -11.42 19.51 17.41
N GLU A 8 -10.51 20.18 18.10
CA GLU A 8 -10.63 20.47 19.53
C GLU A 8 -11.90 21.28 19.84
N ALA A 9 -12.18 22.33 19.08
CA ALA A 9 -13.40 23.13 19.23
C ALA A 9 -14.66 22.29 18.99
N ALA A 10 -14.70 21.50 17.91
CA ALA A 10 -15.83 20.64 17.59
C ALA A 10 -16.10 19.59 18.67
N LEU A 11 -15.04 18.99 19.26
CA LEU A 11 -15.19 18.03 20.36
C LEU A 11 -15.64 18.72 21.67
N LYS A 12 -15.20 19.96 21.94
CA LYS A 12 -15.70 20.75 23.08
C LYS A 12 -17.18 21.08 22.93
N GLU A 13 -17.64 21.39 21.72
CA GLU A 13 -19.05 21.65 21.42
C GLU A 13 -19.90 20.36 21.48
N ASN A 14 -19.28 19.19 21.30
CA ASN A 14 -19.94 17.88 21.26
C ASN A 14 -19.30 16.90 22.27
N PRO A 15 -19.46 17.12 23.59
CA PRO A 15 -18.71 16.40 24.62
C PRO A 15 -18.98 14.88 24.70
N ASN A 16 -20.10 14.42 24.14
CA ASN A 16 -20.46 13.00 24.09
C ASN A 16 -19.98 12.30 22.82
N TYR A 17 -19.30 13.01 21.92
CA TYR A 17 -18.79 12.47 20.68
C TYR A 17 -17.35 12.00 20.86
N ARG A 18 -16.93 11.08 19.99
CA ARG A 18 -15.55 10.62 19.90
C ARG A 18 -14.98 10.95 18.53
N LEU A 19 -13.67 11.20 18.47
CA LEU A 19 -13.00 11.34 17.20
C LEU A 19 -12.83 9.96 16.54
N VAL A 20 -13.26 9.86 15.29
CA VAL A 20 -13.03 8.70 14.42
C VAL A 20 -12.31 9.18 13.18
N LEU A 21 -11.14 8.61 12.91
CA LEU A 21 -10.36 8.87 11.70
C LEU A 21 -10.62 7.74 10.71
N VAL A 22 -10.86 8.10 9.45
CA VAL A 22 -11.08 7.13 8.39
C VAL A 22 -10.19 7.43 7.19
N GLY A 23 -9.77 6.39 6.49
CA GLY A 23 -8.96 6.55 5.29
C GLY A 23 -8.98 5.33 4.39
N HIS A 24 -8.81 5.56 3.08
CA HIS A 24 -8.69 4.50 2.08
C HIS A 24 -7.33 4.60 1.37
N SER A 25 -6.72 3.47 1.04
CA SER A 25 -5.43 3.40 0.36
C SER A 25 -4.38 4.25 1.09
N MET A 26 -3.64 5.12 0.39
CA MET A 26 -2.67 6.04 1.00
C MET A 26 -3.27 6.91 2.11
N GLY A 27 -4.53 7.33 1.97
CA GLY A 27 -5.24 8.09 3.00
C GLY A 27 -5.41 7.30 4.31
N GLY A 28 -5.47 5.97 4.24
CA GLY A 28 -5.43 5.08 5.40
C GLY A 28 -4.10 5.15 6.13
N GLY A 29 -2.98 5.16 5.41
CA GLY A 29 -1.65 5.37 6.01
C GLY A 29 -1.55 6.72 6.73
N CYS A 30 -2.04 7.80 6.10
CA CYS A 30 -2.09 9.12 6.73
C CYS A 30 -2.99 9.14 7.99
N ALA A 31 -4.17 8.52 7.94
CA ALA A 31 -5.09 8.45 9.07
C ALA A 31 -4.49 7.67 10.25
N ALA A 32 -3.75 6.59 9.97
CA ALA A 32 -3.07 5.80 10.99
C ALA A 32 -1.96 6.61 11.70
N LEU A 33 -1.11 7.31 10.93
CA LEU A 33 -0.07 8.19 11.47
C LEU A 33 -0.67 9.35 12.27
N LEU A 34 -1.73 9.97 11.76
CA LEU A 34 -2.42 11.05 12.45
C LEU A 34 -3.05 10.57 13.76
N GLY A 35 -3.62 9.36 13.77
CA GLY A 35 -4.16 8.73 14.97
C GLY A 35 -3.12 8.57 16.07
N LEU A 36 -1.89 8.14 15.73
CA LEU A 36 -0.79 8.09 16.68
C LEU A 36 -0.38 9.48 17.18
N LEU A 37 -0.24 10.45 16.27
CA LEU A 37 0.17 11.81 16.63
C LEU A 37 -0.82 12.48 17.58
N TRP A 38 -2.11 12.13 17.48
CA TRP A 38 -3.20 12.71 18.26
C TRP A 38 -3.71 11.80 19.38
N GLU A 39 -3.02 10.70 19.68
CA GLU A 39 -3.45 9.72 20.69
C GLU A 39 -3.65 10.39 22.05
N LYS A 40 -2.70 11.21 22.49
CA LYS A 40 -2.74 11.88 23.79
C LYS A 40 -3.82 12.95 23.91
N ASP A 41 -4.12 13.63 22.80
CA ASP A 41 -5.03 14.78 22.80
C ASP A 41 -6.49 14.35 22.62
N PHE A 42 -6.73 13.38 21.73
CA PHE A 42 -8.08 13.03 21.29
C PHE A 42 -8.42 11.54 21.38
N ASN A 43 -7.44 10.68 21.64
CA ASN A 43 -7.61 9.22 21.74
C ASN A 43 -8.49 8.62 20.60
N PRO A 44 -8.16 8.89 19.32
CA PRO A 44 -9.04 8.59 18.20
C PRO A 44 -9.07 7.09 17.89
N VAL A 45 -10.23 6.58 17.48
CA VAL A 45 -10.31 5.27 16.80
C VAL A 45 -10.13 5.47 15.30
N VAL A 46 -9.33 4.61 14.68
CA VAL A 46 -8.97 4.74 13.27
C VAL A 46 -9.44 3.50 12.51
N TYR A 47 -10.24 3.70 11.47
CA TYR A 47 -10.64 2.65 10.53
C TYR A 47 -10.08 2.93 9.15
N ILE A 48 -9.23 2.04 8.65
CA ILE A 48 -8.56 2.23 7.37
C ILE A 48 -8.82 1.05 6.45
N TYR A 49 -8.96 1.34 5.15
CA TYR A 49 -9.40 0.37 4.14
C TYR A 49 -8.38 0.30 3.01
N GLY A 50 -7.89 -0.89 2.69
CA GLY A 50 -6.86 -1.06 1.67
C GLY A 50 -5.53 -0.31 1.96
N PRO A 51 -5.08 -0.12 3.21
CA PRO A 51 -3.93 0.75 3.48
C PRO A 51 -2.62 0.15 2.95
N PRO A 52 -1.63 0.99 2.58
CA PRO A 52 -0.29 0.53 2.28
C PRO A 52 0.40 -0.03 3.54
N CYS A 53 1.44 -0.84 3.32
CA CYS A 53 2.32 -1.28 4.39
C CYS A 53 3.22 -0.12 4.86
N VAL A 54 2.83 0.55 5.94
CA VAL A 54 3.53 1.73 6.49
C VAL A 54 4.10 1.50 7.89
N ALA A 55 3.81 0.36 8.53
CA ALA A 55 4.25 0.06 9.88
C ALA A 55 5.38 -0.98 9.88
N PRO A 56 6.52 -0.73 10.55
CA PRO A 56 7.48 -1.79 10.84
C PRO A 56 6.86 -2.88 11.72
N PHE A 57 7.18 -4.15 11.50
CA PHE A 57 6.55 -5.29 12.19
C PHE A 57 6.51 -5.15 13.72
N GLU A 58 7.59 -4.63 14.33
CA GLU A 58 7.72 -4.47 15.79
C GLU A 58 7.41 -3.05 16.29
N SER A 59 6.74 -2.22 15.48
CA SER A 59 6.44 -0.84 15.86
C SER A 59 5.13 -0.72 16.68
N PRO A 60 5.00 0.32 17.53
CA PRO A 60 3.74 0.65 18.19
C PRO A 60 2.58 0.83 17.20
N LEU A 61 2.88 1.27 15.98
CA LEU A 61 1.88 1.45 14.92
C LEU A 61 1.26 0.11 14.49
N THR A 62 1.99 -1.01 14.54
CA THR A 62 1.49 -2.36 14.22
C THR A 62 0.61 -2.94 15.33
N HIS A 63 0.90 -2.59 16.58
CA HIS A 63 0.18 -3.12 17.75
C HIS A 63 -0.84 -2.15 18.34
N HIS A 64 -1.11 -1.02 17.66
CA HIS A 64 -1.99 0.01 18.19
C HIS A 64 -3.43 -0.50 18.28
N GLY A 65 -3.93 -0.66 19.51
CA GLY A 65 -5.24 -1.26 19.78
C GLY A 65 -6.43 -0.52 19.16
N GLN A 66 -6.26 0.77 18.83
CA GLN A 66 -7.32 1.63 18.27
C GLN A 66 -7.25 1.81 16.75
N ILE A 67 -6.24 1.24 16.09
CA ILE A 67 -6.12 1.28 14.63
C ILE A 67 -6.64 -0.07 14.09
N HIS A 68 -7.56 0.01 13.12
CA HIS A 68 -8.17 -1.15 12.48
C HIS A 68 -8.00 -1.07 10.97
N SER A 69 -7.17 -1.95 10.42
CA SER A 69 -6.93 -2.09 8.99
C SER A 69 -7.82 -3.15 8.39
N VAL A 70 -8.65 -2.79 7.43
CA VAL A 70 -9.46 -3.72 6.64
C VAL A 70 -8.79 -3.93 5.29
N VAL A 71 -8.44 -5.18 4.99
CA VAL A 71 -7.72 -5.58 3.78
C VAL A 71 -8.55 -6.55 2.95
N LEU A 72 -8.55 -6.35 1.64
CA LEU A 72 -9.20 -7.29 0.71
C LEU A 72 -8.18 -8.35 0.26
N PRO A 73 -8.55 -9.65 0.20
CA PRO A 73 -7.72 -10.66 -0.41
C PRO A 73 -7.37 -10.29 -1.86
N GLY A 74 -6.08 -10.26 -2.17
CA GLY A 74 -5.58 -9.90 -3.50
C GLY A 74 -5.43 -8.41 -3.74
N ASP A 75 -5.66 -7.55 -2.74
CA ASP A 75 -5.30 -6.13 -2.84
C ASP A 75 -3.77 -5.97 -2.83
N PRO A 76 -3.15 -5.53 -3.93
CA PRO A 76 -1.71 -5.38 -3.99
C PRO A 76 -1.22 -4.27 -3.06
N PHE A 77 -2.00 -3.22 -2.81
CA PHE A 77 -1.56 -2.07 -2.01
C PHE A 77 -1.36 -2.43 -0.54
N CYS A 78 -2.18 -3.34 -0.01
CA CYS A 78 -1.99 -3.94 1.31
C CYS A 78 -0.76 -4.84 1.44
N THR A 79 -0.05 -5.07 0.34
CA THR A 79 1.19 -5.86 0.31
C THR A 79 2.37 -5.02 -0.17
N LEU A 80 2.16 -3.82 -0.72
CA LEU A 80 3.22 -2.96 -1.21
C LEU A 80 3.80 -2.13 -0.04
N SER A 81 5.09 -2.33 0.20
CA SER A 81 5.90 -1.50 1.09
C SER A 81 6.87 -0.68 0.26
N LEU A 82 7.50 0.33 0.85
CA LEU A 82 8.59 1.05 0.18
C LEU A 82 9.70 0.10 -0.29
N GLY A 83 10.00 -0.94 0.50
CA GLY A 83 10.95 -1.99 0.10
C GLY A 83 10.55 -2.70 -1.19
N HIS A 84 9.26 -3.04 -1.36
CA HIS A 84 8.76 -3.64 -2.60
C HIS A 84 8.87 -2.69 -3.81
N VAL A 85 8.68 -1.38 -3.61
CA VAL A 85 8.86 -0.38 -4.67
C VAL A 85 10.34 -0.25 -5.06
N THR A 86 11.23 -0.20 -4.07
CA THR A 86 12.68 -0.16 -4.29
C THR A 86 13.18 -1.41 -5.01
N GLU A 87 12.74 -2.59 -4.58
CA GLU A 87 13.08 -3.86 -5.21
C GLU A 87 12.52 -3.97 -6.63
N LEU A 88 11.29 -3.52 -6.86
CA LEU A 88 10.71 -3.44 -8.19
C LEU A 88 11.50 -2.50 -9.09
N ALA A 89 11.90 -1.33 -8.59
CA ALA A 89 12.70 -0.37 -9.35
C ALA A 89 14.08 -0.95 -9.72
N ALA A 90 14.76 -1.60 -8.77
CA ALA A 90 16.03 -2.29 -9.00
C ALA A 90 15.88 -3.44 -10.00
N THR A 91 14.81 -4.23 -9.88
CA THR A 91 14.50 -5.33 -10.80
C THR A 91 14.24 -4.80 -12.22
N VAL A 92 13.49 -3.70 -12.36
CA VAL A 92 13.22 -3.06 -13.65
C VAL A 92 14.52 -2.52 -14.26
N ASP A 93 15.40 -1.89 -13.47
CA ASP A 93 16.71 -1.45 -13.94
C ASP A 93 17.60 -2.61 -14.39
N TYR A 94 17.62 -3.71 -13.62
CA TYR A 94 18.34 -4.92 -13.98
C TYR A 94 17.83 -5.53 -15.30
N LEU A 95 16.51 -5.65 -15.47
CA LEU A 95 15.87 -6.15 -16.69
C LEU A 95 16.07 -5.20 -17.89
N ALA A 96 16.18 -3.90 -17.62
CA ALA A 96 16.50 -2.88 -18.61
C ALA A 96 17.91 -3.05 -19.21
N LYS A 97 18.85 -3.58 -18.41
CA LYS A 97 20.24 -3.88 -18.79
C LYS A 97 20.43 -5.28 -19.39
N HIS A 98 19.48 -6.21 -19.19
CA HIS A 98 19.59 -7.62 -19.59
C HIS A 98 18.53 -8.05 -20.61
N ASP A 99 18.73 -7.67 -21.88
CA ASP A 99 17.84 -7.92 -23.02
C ASP A 99 17.43 -9.38 -23.24
N ALA A 100 18.36 -10.33 -23.06
CA ALA A 100 18.08 -11.75 -23.26
C ALA A 100 17.13 -12.30 -22.17
N LEU A 101 17.34 -11.88 -20.93
CA LEU A 101 16.49 -12.26 -19.79
C LEU A 101 15.11 -11.60 -19.90
N ARG A 102 15.05 -10.30 -20.23
CA ARG A 102 13.80 -9.57 -20.52
C ARG A 102 12.97 -10.33 -21.55
N ARG A 103 13.56 -10.66 -22.70
CA ARG A 103 12.88 -11.41 -23.78
C ARG A 103 12.42 -12.79 -23.33
N LYS A 104 13.20 -13.51 -22.51
CA LYS A 104 12.81 -14.82 -21.96
C LYS A 104 11.61 -14.73 -21.01
N ILE A 105 11.59 -13.73 -20.12
CA ILE A 105 10.47 -13.48 -19.20
C ILE A 105 9.23 -13.08 -19.98
N CYS A 106 9.34 -12.10 -20.88
CA CYS A 106 8.21 -11.66 -21.70
C CYS A 106 7.63 -12.81 -22.53
N ARG A 107 8.45 -13.65 -23.17
CA ARG A 107 7.96 -14.81 -23.93
C ARG A 107 7.15 -15.77 -23.06
N ARG A 108 7.59 -16.05 -21.83
CA ARG A 108 6.87 -16.92 -20.89
C ARG A 108 5.55 -16.30 -20.40
N SER A 109 5.52 -14.99 -20.15
CA SER A 109 4.31 -14.28 -19.74
C SER A 109 3.31 -14.08 -20.88
N VAL A 110 3.78 -14.04 -22.13
CA VAL A 110 2.92 -14.04 -23.33
C VAL A 110 2.29 -15.41 -23.56
N SER A 111 3.03 -16.49 -23.33
CA SER A 111 2.49 -17.86 -23.39
C SER A 111 1.36 -18.12 -22.38
N SER A 112 1.27 -17.33 -21.29
CA SER A 112 0.21 -17.42 -20.28
C SER A 112 -1.02 -16.55 -20.55
N GLY A 113 -1.16 -15.96 -21.76
CA GLY A 113 -2.41 -15.36 -22.24
C GLY A 113 -2.71 -13.90 -21.83
N TYR A 114 -1.89 -13.26 -20.99
CA TYR A 114 -2.16 -11.91 -20.46
C TYR A 114 -1.41 -10.76 -21.15
N ALA A 115 -0.48 -11.05 -22.07
CA ALA A 115 0.56 -10.07 -22.44
C ALA A 115 0.36 -9.32 -23.76
N ALA A 116 -0.64 -9.65 -24.59
CA ALA A 116 -0.82 -9.00 -25.90
C ALA A 116 -1.15 -7.50 -25.76
N GLU A 117 -1.94 -7.11 -24.75
CA GLU A 117 -2.23 -5.69 -24.46
C GLU A 117 -1.04 -4.96 -23.81
N ILE A 118 -0.29 -5.63 -22.94
CA ILE A 118 0.86 -5.03 -22.22
C ILE A 118 2.00 -4.69 -23.19
N TRP A 119 2.21 -5.50 -24.24
CA TRP A 119 3.25 -5.27 -25.24
C TRP A 119 3.06 -3.98 -26.04
N ASN A 120 1.81 -3.59 -26.35
CA ASN A 120 1.52 -2.35 -27.06
C ASN A 120 1.76 -1.11 -26.19
N VAL A 121 1.68 -1.23 -24.86
CA VAL A 121 1.93 -0.13 -23.91
C VAL A 121 3.43 0.02 -23.59
N LEU A 122 4.20 -1.07 -23.67
CA LEU A 122 5.65 -1.08 -23.42
C LEU A 122 6.50 -0.76 -24.67
N ASP A 123 5.89 -0.27 -25.74
CA ASP A 123 6.54 0.05 -27.01
C ASP A 123 7.90 0.75 -26.80
N GLU A 124 8.94 0.15 -27.38
CA GLU A 124 10.36 0.43 -27.10
C GLU A 124 10.74 1.90 -27.39
N ASN A 125 9.94 2.62 -28.17
CA ASN A 125 10.15 4.01 -28.57
C ASN A 125 9.84 5.06 -27.48
N VAL A 126 9.03 4.73 -26.47
CA VAL A 126 8.69 5.66 -25.37
C VAL A 126 9.68 5.54 -24.21
N TRP A 127 10.12 4.32 -23.91
CA TRP A 127 11.03 4.02 -22.81
C TRP A 127 12.49 4.38 -23.10
N SER A 128 12.96 4.13 -24.33
CA SER A 128 14.32 4.49 -24.78
C SER A 128 14.61 5.99 -24.68
N LYS A 129 13.63 6.84 -25.03
CA LYS A 129 13.75 8.31 -24.96
C LYS A 129 13.78 8.85 -23.53
N ARG A 130 13.17 8.18 -22.56
CA ARG A 130 13.21 8.56 -21.14
C ARG A 130 14.50 8.09 -20.45
N ARG A 131 15.03 6.92 -20.84
CA ARG A 131 16.28 6.34 -20.33
C ARG A 131 17.49 7.23 -20.58
N GLN A 132 17.60 7.83 -21.77
CA GLN A 132 18.73 8.72 -22.11
C GLN A 132 18.82 9.99 -21.26
N LYS A 133 17.69 10.43 -20.67
CA LYS A 133 17.64 11.65 -19.85
C LYS A 133 17.93 11.40 -18.36
N GLN A 134 17.83 10.15 -17.92
CA GLN A 134 17.92 9.76 -16.51
C GLN A 134 19.27 9.10 -16.17
N VAL A 135 19.89 8.42 -17.15
CA VAL A 135 21.23 7.80 -17.00
C VAL A 135 22.36 8.84 -16.88
N ALA A 136 22.16 10.09 -17.33
CA ALA A 136 23.15 11.15 -17.16
C ALA A 136 23.28 11.72 -15.73
N ARG A 137 22.60 11.14 -14.72
CA ARG A 137 22.54 11.70 -13.36
C ARG A 137 22.94 10.74 -12.24
N GLN A 138 23.32 9.50 -12.53
CA GLN A 138 23.42 8.50 -11.47
C GLN A 138 24.61 7.55 -11.67
N ASP A 139 25.80 8.14 -11.81
CA ASP A 139 27.07 7.46 -11.61
C ASP A 139 27.59 7.82 -10.21
N SER A 140 27.13 7.07 -9.20
CA SER A 140 27.81 6.78 -7.91
C SER A 140 26.80 6.30 -6.87
N ALA A 141 26.73 4.98 -6.66
CA ALA A 141 26.49 4.37 -5.34
C ALA A 141 26.61 2.84 -5.43
N ASP A 142 27.39 2.31 -4.51
CA ASP A 142 27.89 0.95 -4.37
C ASP A 142 26.85 -0.19 -4.25
N ASP A 143 27.36 -1.39 -4.57
CA ASP A 143 26.76 -2.74 -4.57
C ASP A 143 26.44 -3.28 -3.15
N ASP A 144 25.61 -2.61 -2.37
CA ASP A 144 25.00 -3.22 -1.18
C ASP A 144 23.51 -3.47 -1.42
N ALA A 145 23.15 -4.75 -1.55
CA ALA A 145 21.77 -5.19 -1.65
C ALA A 145 20.99 -4.78 -0.38
N VAL A 146 20.36 -3.61 -0.45
CA VAL A 146 19.55 -3.03 0.64
C VAL A 146 18.36 -3.94 0.92
N SER A 147 18.49 -4.82 1.91
CA SER A 147 17.37 -5.49 2.57
C SER A 147 16.49 -4.43 3.22
N SER A 148 15.57 -3.86 2.45
CA SER A 148 14.61 -2.87 2.95
C SER A 148 13.66 -3.56 3.95
N PRO A 149 13.42 -2.98 5.14
CA PRO A 149 12.58 -3.60 6.14
C PRO A 149 11.17 -3.82 5.59
N LYS A 150 10.67 -5.06 5.72
CA LYS A 150 9.31 -5.42 5.30
C LYS A 150 8.31 -4.74 6.23
N LEU A 151 7.58 -3.79 5.68
CA LEU A 151 6.50 -3.11 6.40
C LEU A 151 5.21 -3.95 6.31
N VAL A 152 4.31 -3.74 7.26
CA VAL A 152 2.98 -4.34 7.34
C VAL A 152 1.90 -3.27 7.41
N PRO A 153 0.63 -3.62 7.12
CA PRO A 153 -0.49 -2.73 7.40
C PRO A 153 -0.53 -2.35 8.89
N PRO A 154 -0.86 -1.10 9.24
CA PRO A 154 -0.82 -0.65 10.63
C PRO A 154 -2.00 -1.19 11.46
N GLY A 155 -1.79 -1.38 12.76
CA GLY A 155 -2.83 -1.78 13.71
C GLY A 155 -3.40 -3.19 13.51
N ASN A 156 -4.59 -3.39 14.06
CA ASN A 156 -5.31 -4.66 13.96
C ASN A 156 -5.77 -4.89 12.51
N VAL A 157 -5.22 -5.92 11.87
CA VAL A 157 -5.58 -6.27 10.49
C VAL A 157 -6.80 -7.20 10.48
N TRP A 158 -7.74 -6.88 9.61
CA TRP A 158 -8.97 -7.62 9.35
C TRP A 158 -9.07 -7.92 7.87
N ARG A 159 -9.19 -9.19 7.52
CA ARG A 159 -9.40 -9.65 6.15
C ARG A 159 -10.89 -9.68 5.83
N LEU A 160 -11.26 -9.07 4.70
CA LEU A 160 -12.63 -9.17 4.19
C LEU A 160 -12.79 -10.46 3.38
N VAL A 161 -13.54 -11.42 3.93
CA VAL A 161 -13.73 -12.75 3.32
C VAL A 161 -15.14 -12.88 2.76
N ARG A 162 -15.24 -13.38 1.53
CA ARG A 162 -16.52 -13.67 0.88
C ARG A 162 -17.12 -14.93 1.49
N GLN A 163 -18.35 -14.84 1.97
CA GLN A 163 -19.06 -16.02 2.44
C GLN A 163 -19.55 -16.86 1.25
N PRO A 164 -19.53 -18.21 1.38
CA PRO A 164 -20.12 -19.08 0.38
C PRO A 164 -21.62 -18.76 0.24
N ASN A 165 -22.11 -18.71 -1.01
CA ASN A 165 -23.51 -18.44 -1.29
C ASN A 165 -24.38 -19.56 -0.69
N THR A 166 -25.14 -19.23 0.35
CA THR A 166 -26.27 -20.05 0.77
C THR A 166 -27.41 -19.80 -0.22
N ARG A 167 -28.09 -20.88 -0.64
CA ARG A 167 -28.94 -20.95 -1.85
C ARG A 167 -30.16 -20.01 -1.90
N SER A 168 -30.35 -19.06 -0.98
CA SER A 168 -31.62 -18.33 -0.84
C SER A 168 -31.59 -16.82 -1.10
N HIS A 169 -30.44 -16.15 -1.32
CA HIS A 169 -30.45 -14.71 -1.62
C HIS A 169 -29.39 -14.27 -2.64
N HIS A 170 -29.78 -13.44 -3.60
CA HIS A 170 -28.91 -12.88 -4.65
C HIS A 170 -27.87 -11.84 -4.17
N HIS A 171 -27.77 -11.60 -2.86
CA HIS A 171 -26.79 -10.68 -2.28
C HIS A 171 -25.54 -11.42 -1.81
N LYS A 172 -24.37 -10.99 -2.34
CA LYS A 172 -23.06 -11.48 -1.90
C LYS A 172 -22.84 -11.07 -0.43
N LYS A 173 -22.69 -12.04 0.47
CA LYS A 173 -22.37 -11.79 1.88
C LYS A 173 -20.86 -11.75 2.10
N TRP A 174 -20.41 -10.82 2.93
CA TRP A 174 -19.01 -10.64 3.31
C TRP A 174 -18.89 -10.62 4.83
N ARG A 175 -17.76 -11.07 5.37
CA ARG A 175 -17.44 -11.01 6.79
C ARG A 175 -16.01 -10.54 7.01
N LEU A 176 -15.74 -9.98 8.19
CA LEU A 176 -14.40 -9.67 8.65
C LEU A 176 -13.85 -10.85 9.45
N GLU A 177 -12.61 -11.23 9.17
CA GLU A 177 -11.83 -12.23 9.92
C GLU A 177 -10.50 -11.59 10.32
N ARG A 178 -9.96 -11.91 11.51
CA ARG A 178 -8.60 -11.48 11.89
C ARG A 178 -7.57 -12.42 11.31
#